data_AF-A0A4Y8K8B3-F1
#
_entry.id   AF-A0A4Y8K8B3-F1
#
_cell.length_a   1.000
_cell.length_b   1.000
_cell.length_c   1.000
_cell.angle_alpha   90.00
_cell.angle_beta   90.00
_cell.angle_gamma   90.00
#
_symmetry.space_group_name_H-M   'P 1'
#
loop_
_entity.id
_entity.type
_entity.pdbx_description
1 polymer ?
#
loop_
_entity_poly.entity_id
_entity_poly.type
_entity_poly.pdbx_seq_one_letter_code
_entity_poly.pdbx_strand_id
1 'polypeptide(L)'
;MQRACFQLQVKPDRIEQYTRRHAAMRPDRHEALKRTGWNNCSLFLRPEGLLIGYLETDSLEAAQAGMGKFYVDLEDGPDEGFVQLQEIFHLEDQLAALKTP
;
A
#
# COMPACT_ATOMS: atom_id res chain seq x y z
N MET A 1 13.14 -8.60 0.32
CA MET A 1 11.88 -7.84 0.48
C MET A 1 11.27 -8.06 1.84
N GLN A 2 10.98 -6.95 2.52
CA GLN A 2 10.12 -6.87 3.70
C GLN A 2 8.66 -6.72 3.28
N ARG A 3 7.75 -7.18 4.13
CA ARG A 3 6.32 -6.93 4.01
C ARG A 3 5.97 -5.71 4.83
N ALA A 4 5.15 -4.83 4.28
CA ALA A 4 4.66 -3.64 4.94
C ALA A 4 3.14 -3.61 4.86
N CYS A 5 2.51 -3.49 6.03
CA CYS A 5 1.09 -3.20 6.16
C CYS A 5 0.94 -1.79 6.70
N PHE A 6 0.00 -1.01 6.15
CA PHE A 6 -0.23 0.36 6.58
C PHE A 6 -1.71 0.70 6.56
N GLN A 7 -2.08 1.65 7.38
CA GLN A 7 -3.40 2.25 7.44
C GLN A 7 -3.40 3.62 6.77
N LEU A 8 -4.53 3.99 6.14
CA LEU A 8 -4.89 5.34 5.71
C LEU A 8 -6.37 5.60 6.02
N GLN A 9 -6.79 6.87 6.00
CA GLN A 9 -8.20 7.26 6.08
C GLN A 9 -8.63 7.94 4.77
N VAL A 10 -9.72 7.43 4.19
CA VAL A 10 -10.42 8.05 3.06
C VAL A 10 -11.67 8.73 3.61
N LYS A 11 -11.96 9.97 3.19
CA LYS A 11 -13.22 10.62 3.57
C LYS A 11 -14.41 9.83 2.99
N PRO A 12 -15.48 9.56 3.77
CA PRO A 12 -16.59 8.72 3.32
C PRO A 12 -17.24 9.16 2.00
N ASP A 13 -17.38 10.48 1.78
CA ASP A 13 -17.91 11.08 0.56
C ASP A 13 -16.98 10.92 -0.66
N ARG A 14 -15.71 10.56 -0.46
CA ARG A 14 -14.71 10.32 -1.51
C ARG A 14 -14.51 8.85 -1.84
N ILE A 15 -15.10 7.91 -1.10
CA ILE A 15 -14.87 6.46 -1.25
C ILE A 15 -15.16 5.97 -2.67
N GLU A 16 -16.29 6.39 -3.26
CA GLU A 16 -16.68 5.96 -4.60
C GLU A 16 -15.67 6.45 -5.65
N GLN A 17 -15.29 7.73 -5.58
CA GLN A 17 -14.30 8.31 -6.47
C GLN A 17 -12.93 7.65 -6.30
N TYR A 18 -12.50 7.44 -5.06
CA TYR A 18 -11.24 6.78 -4.72
C TYR A 18 -11.17 5.38 -5.36
N THR A 19 -12.22 4.59 -5.18
CA THR A 19 -12.33 3.22 -5.71
C THR A 19 -12.26 3.21 -7.24
N ARG A 20 -13.03 4.08 -7.91
CA ARG A 20 -13.01 4.16 -9.39
C ARG A 20 -11.63 4.56 -9.92
N ARG A 21 -10.94 5.50 -9.28
CA ARG A 21 -9.58 5.93 -9.68
C ARG A 21 -8.56 4.79 -9.57
N HIS A 22 -8.64 3.96 -8.54
CA HIS A 22 -7.75 2.82 -8.36
C HIS A 22 -8.05 1.68 -9.34
N ALA A 23 -9.33 1.43 -9.66
CA ALA A 23 -9.72 0.44 -10.66
C ALA A 23 -9.34 0.86 -12.10
N ALA A 24 -9.33 2.15 -12.39
CA ALA A 24 -8.99 2.71 -13.70
C ALA A 24 -7.55 3.26 -13.75
N MET A 25 -6.64 2.71 -12.94
CA MET A 25 -5.26 3.17 -12.91
C MET A 25 -4.60 2.94 -14.28
N ARG A 26 -3.86 3.94 -14.77
CA ARG A 26 -3.22 3.85 -16.08
C ARG A 26 -2.01 2.89 -16.07
N PRO A 27 -1.69 2.20 -17.18
CA PRO A 27 -0.56 1.26 -17.25
C PRO A 27 0.79 1.85 -16.83
N ASP A 28 1.08 3.09 -17.23
CA ASP A 28 2.32 3.79 -16.88
C ASP A 28 2.50 3.98 -15.36
N ARG A 29 1.40 4.10 -14.62
CA ARG A 29 1.43 4.18 -13.15
C ARG A 29 1.71 2.82 -12.51
N HIS A 30 1.16 1.73 -13.05
CA HIS A 30 1.47 0.38 -12.58
C HIS A 30 2.95 0.06 -12.74
N GLU A 31 3.54 0.41 -13.89
CA GLU A 31 4.98 0.23 -14.14
C GLU A 31 5.84 1.08 -13.21
N ALA A 32 5.45 2.33 -12.96
CA ALA A 32 6.15 3.20 -12.03
C ALA A 32 6.12 2.65 -10.59
N LEU A 33 4.96 2.17 -10.12
CA LEU A 33 4.84 1.50 -8.81
C LEU A 33 5.76 0.28 -8.74
N LYS A 34 5.72 -0.58 -9.77
CA LYS A 34 6.55 -1.78 -9.81
C LYS A 34 8.05 -1.43 -9.76
N ARG A 35 8.49 -0.45 -10.54
CA ARG A 35 9.89 0.01 -10.57
C ARG A 35 10.35 0.63 -9.26
N THR A 36 9.44 1.24 -8.51
CA THR A 36 9.73 1.84 -7.19
C THR A 36 9.62 0.84 -6.04
N GLY A 37 9.46 -0.45 -6.34
CA GLY A 37 9.52 -1.51 -5.35
C GLY A 37 8.17 -1.81 -4.69
N TRP A 38 7.05 -1.41 -5.30
CA TRP A 38 5.72 -1.88 -4.90
C TRP A 38 5.45 -3.24 -5.52
N ASN A 39 5.61 -4.30 -4.73
CA ASN A 39 5.35 -5.68 -5.15
C ASN A 39 4.19 -6.25 -4.35
N ASN A 40 3.45 -7.18 -4.95
CA ASN A 40 2.29 -7.83 -4.33
C ASN A 40 1.33 -6.82 -3.63
N CYS A 41 1.15 -5.65 -4.24
CA CYS A 41 0.49 -4.53 -3.60
C CYS A 41 -1.03 -4.69 -3.66
N SER A 42 -1.68 -4.65 -2.50
CA SER A 42 -3.14 -4.77 -2.34
C SER A 42 -3.68 -3.68 -1.41
N LEU A 43 -4.85 -3.12 -1.73
CA LEU A 43 -5.57 -2.18 -0.88
C LEU A 43 -6.95 -2.73 -0.52
N PHE A 44 -7.37 -2.55 0.72
CA PHE A 44 -8.65 -2.99 1.27
C PHE A 44 -9.33 -1.80 1.94
N LEU A 45 -10.61 -1.58 1.68
CA LEU A 45 -11.33 -0.40 2.16
C LEU A 45 -12.61 -0.81 2.89
N ARG A 46 -12.82 -0.28 4.10
CA ARG A 46 -14.08 -0.42 4.83
C ARG A 46 -15.06 0.72 4.46
N PRO A 47 -16.38 0.52 4.62
CA PRO A 47 -17.38 1.54 4.24
C PRO A 47 -17.25 2.90 4.95
N GLU A 48 -16.66 2.94 6.15
CA GLU A 48 -16.38 4.19 6.88
C GLU A 48 -15.08 4.89 6.44
N GLY A 49 -14.37 4.34 5.46
CA GLY A 49 -13.18 4.96 4.86
C GLY A 49 -11.84 4.48 5.44
N LEU A 50 -11.84 3.55 6.40
CA LEU A 50 -10.59 2.92 6.86
C LEU A 50 -10.00 2.09 5.72
N LEU A 51 -8.81 2.48 5.26
CA LEU A 51 -8.07 1.78 4.22
C LEU A 51 -6.87 1.05 4.83
N ILE A 52 -6.69 -0.21 4.46
CA ILE A 52 -5.51 -1.01 4.74
C ILE A 52 -4.79 -1.31 3.45
N GLY A 53 -3.50 -0.98 3.38
CA GLY A 53 -2.63 -1.35 2.28
C GLY A 53 -1.59 -2.39 2.72
N TYR A 54 -1.30 -3.34 1.83
CA TYR A 54 -0.21 -4.31 1.96
C TYR A 54 0.69 -4.21 0.74
N LEU A 55 2.00 -4.28 0.95
CA LEU A 55 2.98 -4.44 -0.12
C LEU A 55 4.20 -5.23 0.36
N GLU A 56 4.92 -5.78 -0.61
CA GLU A 56 6.27 -6.32 -0.46
C GLU A 56 7.26 -5.37 -1.14
N THR A 57 8.32 -5.00 -0.41
CA THR A 57 9.30 -4.01 -0.88
C THR A 57 10.65 -4.24 -0.24
N ASP A 58 11.74 -3.77 -0.85
CA ASP A 58 13.05 -3.80 -0.19
C ASP A 58 13.21 -2.61 0.78
N SER A 59 12.58 -1.47 0.50
CA SER A 59 12.58 -0.29 1.38
C SER A 59 11.26 0.45 1.24
N LEU A 60 10.47 0.46 2.33
CA LEU A 60 9.20 1.19 2.36
C LEU A 60 9.41 2.69 2.17
N GLU A 61 10.46 3.25 2.77
CA GLU A 61 10.84 4.65 2.61
C GLU A 61 11.13 4.98 1.13
N ALA A 62 11.94 4.16 0.45
CA ALA A 62 12.24 4.35 -0.97
C ALA A 62 10.99 4.19 -1.86
N ALA A 63 10.14 3.22 -1.54
CA ALA A 63 8.88 2.99 -2.27
C ALA A 63 7.91 4.18 -2.12
N GLN A 64 7.78 4.74 -0.92
CA GLN A 64 7.00 5.94 -0.66
C GLN A 64 7.57 7.17 -1.35
N ALA A 65 8.88 7.41 -1.25
CA ALA A 65 9.56 8.51 -1.93
C ALA A 65 9.44 8.42 -3.46
N GLY A 66 9.43 7.19 -3.99
CA GLY A 66 9.13 6.90 -5.39
C GLY A 66 7.70 7.26 -5.77
N MET A 67 6.72 6.90 -4.94
CA MET A 67 5.29 7.17 -5.16
C MET A 67 4.97 8.68 -5.13
N GLY A 68 5.59 9.43 -4.21
CA GLY A 68 5.39 10.88 -4.07
C GLY A 68 5.69 11.67 -5.35
N LYS A 69 6.52 11.14 -6.25
CA LYS A 69 6.82 11.76 -7.57
C LYS A 69 5.72 11.57 -8.62
N PHE A 70 4.80 10.62 -8.41
CA PHE A 70 3.72 10.27 -9.35
C PHE A 70 2.31 10.63 -8.85
N TYR A 71 2.18 10.85 -7.54
CA TYR A 71 0.91 11.19 -6.87
C TYR A 71 0.75 12.70 -6.56
N VAL A 72 1.63 13.56 -7.08
CA VAL A 72 1.62 15.03 -6.93
C VAL A 72 0.32 15.69 -7.44
N ASP A 73 -0.48 14.97 -8.25
CA ASP A 73 -1.78 15.42 -8.78
C ASP A 73 -2.99 15.09 -7.88
N LEU A 74 -2.77 14.57 -6.67
CA LEU A 74 -3.81 14.58 -5.66
C LEU A 74 -3.63 15.85 -4.82
N GLU A 75 -4.34 16.93 -5.19
CA GLU A 75 -4.65 18.02 -4.24
C GLU A 75 -5.39 17.49 -2.98
N ASP A 76 -5.75 16.20 -2.98
CA ASP A 76 -6.36 15.38 -1.95
C ASP A 76 -5.56 14.07 -1.73
N GLY A 77 -4.28 14.16 -1.34
CA GLY A 77 -3.57 12.98 -0.80
C GLY A 77 -4.38 12.34 0.35
N PRO A 78 -4.14 11.07 0.74
CA PRO A 78 -4.84 10.51 1.89
C PRO A 78 -4.71 11.47 3.07
N ASP A 79 -5.87 11.93 3.57
CA ASP A 79 -5.98 12.99 4.57
C ASP A 79 -5.35 12.47 5.88
N GLU A 80 -4.05 12.76 6.08
CA GLU A 80 -3.22 12.29 7.20
C GLU A 80 -3.15 10.75 7.40
N GLY A 81 -2.15 10.31 8.16
CA GLY A 81 -2.22 9.00 8.80
C GLY A 81 -1.73 7.79 8.01
N PHE A 82 -0.66 7.91 7.20
CA PHE A 82 0.13 6.73 6.83
C PHE A 82 0.75 6.14 8.10
N VAL A 83 0.06 5.17 8.69
CA VAL A 83 0.50 4.49 9.91
C VAL A 83 0.93 3.10 9.50
N GLN A 84 2.24 2.84 9.53
CA GLN A 84 2.75 1.49 9.36
C GLN A 84 2.32 0.63 10.56
N LEU A 85 1.74 -0.53 10.27
CA LEU A 85 1.34 -1.52 11.26
C LEU A 85 2.47 -2.51 11.49
N GLN A 86 2.60 -2.99 12.73
CA GLN A 86 3.57 -4.03 13.07
C GLN A 86 3.07 -5.39 12.58
N GLU A 87 3.88 -6.07 11.77
CA GLU A 87 3.67 -7.49 11.50
C GLU A 87 4.05 -8.29 12.75
N ILE A 88 3.11 -9.07 13.28
CA ILE A 88 3.32 -9.92 14.46
C ILE A 88 3.32 -11.42 14.12
N PHE A 89 2.89 -11.79 12.92
CA PHE A 89 2.79 -13.18 12.47
C PHE A 89 2.80 -13.27 10.94
N HIS A 90 3.58 -14.21 10.41
CA HIS A 90 3.53 -14.64 9.01
C HIS A 90 3.73 -16.16 8.93
N LEU A 91 2.75 -16.88 8.37
CA LEU A 91 2.72 -18.35 8.44
C LEU A 91 3.92 -18.99 7.73
N GLU A 92 4.24 -18.55 6.51
CA GLU A 92 5.30 -19.18 5.72
C GLU A 92 6.69 -18.98 6.35
N ASP A 93 6.92 -17.85 7.00
CA ASP A 93 8.18 -17.58 7.72
C ASP A 93 8.31 -18.50 8.94
N GLN A 94 7.21 -18.69 9.69
CA GLN A 94 7.18 -19.61 10.83
C GLN A 94 7.42 -21.05 10.38
N LEU A 95 6.76 -21.49 9.30
CA LEU A 95 6.96 -22.82 8.73
C LEU A 95 8.39 -23.02 8.19
N ALA A 96 9.01 -21.99 7.62
CA ALA A 96 10.40 -22.05 7.16
C ALA A 96 11.38 -22.16 8.33
N ALA A 97 11.18 -21.40 9.41
CA ALA A 97 12.00 -21.47 10.61
C ALA A 97 11.94 -22.87 11.26
N LEU A 98 10.77 -23.50 11.30
CA LEU A 98 10.60 -24.87 11.83
C LEU A 98 11.30 -25.96 11.01
N LYS A 99 11.61 -25.70 9.74
CA LYS A 99 12.32 -26.63 8.85
C LYS A 99 13.83 -26.49 8.91
N THR A 100 14.35 -25.47 9.60
CA THR A 100 15.78 -25.23 9.73
C THR A 100 16.28 -25.94 11.00
N PRO A 101 17.16 -26.96 10.89
CA PRO A 101 17.63 -27.75 12.03
C PRO A 101 18.56 -26.99 12.98
#